data_AF-A0A2V9HDD9-F1
#
_entry.id   AF-A0A2V9HDD9-F1
#
_cell.length_a   1.000
_cell.length_b   1.000
_cell.length_c   1.000
_cell.angle_alpha   90.00
_cell.angle_beta   90.00
_cell.angle_gamma   90.00
#
_symmetry.space_group_name_H-M   'P 1'
#
loop_
_entity.id
_entity.type
_entity.pdbx_description
1 polymer ?
#
loop_
_entity_poly.entity_id
_entity_poly.type
_entity_poly.pdbx_seq_one_letter_code
_entity_poly.pdbx_strand_id
1 'polypeptide(L)'
;MDESENEIDEQKAAAALSRREWLLSLGSALVLLGFRGAPSQAQQESHTARTPLPAGLYKPSLDHLSHALDSKATFLPIPPGAETEYVQPRLGPFVPQGFTPEEFSVIRRLVEIILGEDLKSSAAGSALGAPDSIYDEIAEWIDLVVASAPGTRTLARSLLADQRALAVAVFGSEEPVRYLETFEPERVCREGFTWLSEESQRRFAKRFLDVDASGQSELIQAISDARPDRSETHTGTRLFDFLKAETIRGFYTSRIGLKELDHKGNSFYGQSPGCGLPVGDIVGQEKSVWGWSGSC
;
A
#
# COMPACT_ATOMS: atom_id res chain seq x y z
N MET A 1 -24.09 -7.13 65.94
CA MET A 1 -23.62 -8.52 65.86
C MET A 1 -24.58 -9.20 64.90
N ASP A 2 -24.31 -9.14 63.60
CA ASP A 2 -23.32 -9.93 62.84
C ASP A 2 -24.05 -11.10 62.16
N GLU A 3 -24.13 -11.07 60.83
CA GLU A 3 -23.64 -12.16 59.95
C GLU A 3 -23.90 -11.87 58.45
N SER A 4 -22.86 -12.19 57.67
CA SER A 4 -22.81 -12.75 56.31
C SER A 4 -23.23 -11.94 55.06
N GLU A 5 -22.17 -11.60 54.29
CA GLU A 5 -21.96 -11.89 52.86
C GLU A 5 -22.94 -11.36 51.80
N ASN A 6 -22.43 -10.43 50.97
CA ASN A 6 -22.39 -10.69 49.53
C ASN A 6 -21.26 -9.92 48.85
N GLU A 7 -20.35 -10.68 48.23
CA GLU A 7 -19.37 -10.24 47.23
C GLU A 7 -20.05 -9.49 46.08
N ILE A 8 -19.44 -8.40 45.60
CA ILE A 8 -19.14 -8.22 44.17
C ILE A 8 -17.79 -7.50 44.10
N ASP A 9 -16.74 -8.29 43.86
CA ASP A 9 -15.43 -7.82 43.44
C ASP A 9 -15.57 -7.22 42.04
N GLU A 10 -15.46 -5.90 41.98
CA GLU A 10 -15.55 -5.11 40.76
C GLU A 10 -14.30 -5.41 39.92
N GLN A 11 -14.46 -6.32 38.96
CA GLN A 11 -13.47 -6.65 37.95
C GLN A 11 -12.88 -5.37 37.34
N LYS A 12 -11.64 -5.11 37.75
CA LYS A 12 -10.74 -4.11 37.23
C LYS A 12 -10.66 -4.23 35.70
N ALA A 13 -11.37 -3.35 35.00
CA ALA A 13 -11.30 -3.20 33.56
C ALA A 13 -9.83 -3.02 33.15
N ALA A 14 -9.32 -3.95 32.33
CA ALA A 14 -7.99 -3.87 31.76
C ALA A 14 -7.91 -2.61 30.88
N ALA A 15 -7.13 -1.62 31.31
CA ALA A 15 -6.90 -0.40 30.56
C ALA A 15 -6.23 -0.75 29.21
N ALA A 16 -6.87 -0.35 28.11
CA ALA A 16 -6.30 -0.50 26.77
C ALA A 16 -5.03 0.35 26.66
N LEU A 17 -3.87 -0.30 26.51
CA LEU A 17 -2.58 0.36 26.34
C LEU A 17 -2.54 1.14 25.02
N SER A 18 -1.97 2.34 25.04
CA SER A 18 -1.75 3.11 23.82
C SER A 18 -0.66 2.49 22.94
N ARG A 19 -0.68 2.76 21.63
CA ARG A 19 0.32 2.26 20.64
C ARG A 19 1.77 2.51 21.08
N ARG A 20 2.02 3.65 21.74
CA ARG A 20 3.33 4.03 22.28
C ARG A 20 3.71 3.17 23.50
N GLU A 21 2.79 2.96 24.43
CA GLU A 21 3.04 2.14 25.62
C GLU A 21 3.24 0.67 25.27
N TRP A 22 2.52 0.17 24.27
CA TRP A 22 2.69 -1.19 23.77
C TRP A 22 4.06 -1.40 23.08
N LEU A 23 4.49 -0.45 22.23
CA LEU A 23 5.83 -0.47 21.63
C LEU A 23 6.96 -0.37 22.68
N LEU A 24 6.78 0.45 23.71
CA LEU A 24 7.74 0.56 24.81
C LEU A 24 7.77 -0.69 25.70
N SER A 25 6.64 -1.37 25.86
CA SER A 25 6.52 -2.67 26.54
C SER A 25 7.29 -3.80 25.83
N LEU A 26 7.23 -3.84 24.49
CA LEU A 26 8.08 -4.75 23.71
C LEU A 26 9.56 -4.39 23.83
N GLY A 27 9.89 -3.09 23.83
CA GLY A 27 11.25 -2.62 24.01
C GLY A 27 11.87 -3.05 25.36
N SER A 28 11.09 -3.01 26.44
CA SER A 28 11.53 -3.48 27.76
C SER A 28 11.61 -5.01 27.85
N ALA A 29 10.75 -5.75 27.14
CA ALA A 29 10.83 -7.20 27.04
C ALA A 29 12.05 -7.68 26.23
N LEU A 30 12.46 -6.95 25.18
CA LEU A 30 13.64 -7.26 24.37
C LEU A 30 14.98 -6.96 25.08
N VAL A 31 15.02 -6.01 26.02
CA VAL A 31 16.21 -5.73 26.84
C VAL A 31 16.57 -6.90 27.77
N LEU A 32 15.62 -7.77 28.11
CA LEU A 32 15.89 -8.96 28.93
C LEU A 32 16.45 -10.16 28.14
N LEU A 33 16.62 -10.05 26.82
CA LEU A 33 17.20 -11.10 25.95
C LEU A 33 18.60 -10.78 25.39
N GLY A 34 19.33 -9.82 25.98
CA GLY A 34 20.81 -9.90 25.96
C GLY A 34 21.57 -9.07 24.92
N PHE A 35 21.11 -7.88 24.55
CA PHE A 35 21.99 -6.88 23.92
C PHE A 35 22.68 -6.03 25.01
N ARG A 36 23.92 -6.36 25.37
CA ARG A 36 24.78 -5.50 26.21
C ARG A 36 25.52 -4.49 25.33
N GLY A 37 25.09 -3.24 25.38
CA GLY A 37 25.88 -2.10 24.89
C GLY A 37 25.34 -0.80 25.47
N ALA A 38 26.03 -0.25 26.48
CA ALA A 38 25.70 1.08 27.01
C ALA A 38 26.13 2.17 26.01
N PRO A 39 25.35 3.26 25.83
CA PRO A 39 25.75 4.36 24.95
C PRO A 39 26.84 5.18 25.64
N SER A 40 28.10 4.99 25.26
CA SER A 40 29.18 5.91 25.64
C SER A 40 29.11 7.18 24.80
N GLN A 41 29.13 8.34 25.46
CA GLN A 41 29.16 9.67 24.84
C GLN A 41 30.34 9.80 23.85
N ALA A 42 30.05 10.07 22.59
CA ALA A 42 31.05 10.33 21.57
C ALA A 42 31.47 11.81 21.64
N GLN A 43 32.70 12.04 22.08
CA GLN A 43 33.35 13.34 22.05
C GLN A 43 33.77 13.66 20.60
N GLN A 44 33.38 14.84 20.11
CA GLN A 44 33.76 15.36 18.80
C GLN A 44 35.23 15.80 18.83
N GLU A 45 36.09 15.12 18.06
CA GLU A 45 37.45 15.59 17.76
C GLU A 45 37.55 16.02 16.29
N SER A 46 38.27 17.12 16.10
CA SER A 46 38.38 17.90 14.86
C SER A 46 39.31 17.27 13.83
N HIS A 47 38.90 17.34 12.56
CA HIS A 47 39.62 16.79 11.41
C HIS A 47 40.86 17.61 11.03
N THR A 48 42.03 16.95 10.95
CA THR A 48 43.14 17.40 10.10
C THR A 48 43.71 16.26 9.25
N ALA A 49 43.94 16.60 7.97
CA ALA A 49 44.78 16.02 6.92
C ALA A 49 44.84 14.49 6.66
N ARG A 50 44.51 14.18 5.40
CA ARG A 50 44.43 12.91 4.66
C ARG A 50 45.67 12.01 4.72
N THR A 51 45.44 10.78 5.18
CA THR A 51 46.25 9.59 4.84
C THR A 51 45.30 8.54 4.23
N PRO A 52 45.64 7.86 3.12
CA PRO A 52 44.77 6.81 2.58
C PRO A 52 44.64 5.67 3.60
N LEU A 53 43.40 5.31 3.93
CA LEU A 53 43.12 4.34 4.98
C LEU A 53 43.30 2.89 4.45
N PRO A 54 43.83 1.97 5.27
CA PRO A 54 44.01 0.57 4.90
C PRO A 54 42.69 -0.21 4.88
N ALA A 55 42.63 -1.27 4.07
CA ALA A 55 41.42 -2.07 3.87
C ALA A 55 40.96 -2.79 5.15
N GLY A 56 39.75 -2.43 5.61
CA GLY A 56 39.06 -3.00 6.77
C GLY A 56 37.79 -2.20 7.10
N LEU A 57 36.93 -2.73 7.97
CA LEU A 57 35.64 -2.16 8.38
C LEU A 57 35.74 -0.67 8.74
N TYR A 58 35.31 0.19 7.81
CA TYR A 58 35.24 1.63 8.02
C TYR A 58 34.00 1.99 8.83
N LYS A 59 34.10 3.01 9.70
CA LYS A 59 32.91 3.82 10.03
C LYS A 59 32.50 4.51 8.73
N PRO A 60 31.33 4.20 8.15
CA PRO A 60 30.96 4.77 6.87
C PRO A 60 30.89 6.29 7.02
N SER A 61 31.69 7.04 6.27
CA SER A 61 31.44 8.47 6.13
C SER A 61 30.13 8.65 5.37
N LEU A 62 29.43 9.76 5.59
CA LEU A 62 28.19 10.07 4.89
C LEU A 62 28.41 9.97 3.36
N ASP A 63 29.53 10.51 2.87
CA ASP A 63 29.92 10.44 1.47
C ASP A 63 30.15 9.00 0.97
N HIS A 64 30.69 8.11 1.82
CA HIS A 64 30.85 6.69 1.48
C HIS A 64 29.50 5.97 1.39
N LEU A 65 28.56 6.29 2.29
CA LEU A 65 27.21 5.73 2.22
C LEU A 65 26.45 6.26 1.01
N SER A 66 26.54 7.56 0.73
CA SER A 66 25.93 8.15 -0.47
C SER A 66 26.51 7.53 -1.73
N HIS A 67 27.84 7.40 -1.84
CA HIS A 67 28.46 6.75 -2.99
C HIS A 67 28.11 5.26 -3.09
N ALA A 68 28.04 4.52 -1.97
CA ALA A 68 27.67 3.11 -1.98
C ALA A 68 26.21 2.89 -2.41
N LEU A 69 25.29 3.70 -1.90
CA LEU A 69 23.85 3.63 -2.20
C LEU A 69 23.52 4.13 -3.62
N ASP A 70 24.27 5.11 -4.13
CA ASP A 70 24.08 5.64 -5.49
C ASP A 70 24.81 4.78 -6.54
N SER A 71 25.79 3.96 -6.12
CA SER A 71 26.50 3.04 -7.01
C SER A 71 25.62 1.85 -7.43
N LYS A 72 25.10 1.89 -8.67
CA LYS A 72 24.41 0.74 -9.28
C LYS A 72 25.28 -0.52 -9.44
N ALA A 73 26.60 -0.38 -9.31
CA ALA A 73 27.58 -1.42 -9.59
C ALA A 73 27.86 -2.40 -8.42
N THR A 74 27.36 -2.13 -7.21
CA THR A 74 27.84 -2.80 -5.99
C THR A 74 26.77 -3.60 -5.24
N PHE A 75 25.63 -3.88 -5.87
CA PHE A 75 24.75 -4.92 -5.33
C PHE A 75 25.37 -6.26 -5.71
N LEU A 76 25.79 -7.04 -4.71
CA LEU A 76 26.03 -8.48 -4.90
C LEU A 76 24.83 -9.02 -5.69
N PRO A 77 25.03 -9.78 -6.79
CA PRO A 77 23.91 -10.31 -7.54
C PRO A 77 23.03 -11.07 -6.56
N ILE A 78 21.79 -10.60 -6.39
CA ILE A 78 20.88 -11.16 -5.40
C ILE A 78 20.61 -12.60 -5.84
N PRO A 79 20.86 -13.60 -4.98
CA PRO A 79 20.60 -14.99 -5.35
C PRO A 79 19.14 -15.16 -5.78
N PRO A 80 18.87 -15.88 -6.88
CA PRO A 80 17.50 -16.20 -7.27
C PRO A 80 16.75 -16.88 -6.11
N GLY A 81 15.58 -16.37 -5.77
CA GLY A 81 14.73 -16.81 -4.66
C GLY A 81 15.06 -16.19 -3.29
N ALA A 82 16.00 -15.24 -3.19
CA ALA A 82 16.26 -14.54 -1.94
C ALA A 82 15.11 -13.61 -1.55
N GLU A 83 14.90 -13.39 -0.26
CA GLU A 83 13.85 -12.48 0.27
C GLU A 83 14.01 -11.03 -0.23
N THR A 84 15.24 -10.64 -0.59
CA THR A 84 15.57 -9.32 -1.15
C THR A 84 15.65 -9.31 -2.67
N GLU A 85 15.32 -10.42 -3.35
CA GLU A 85 15.26 -10.47 -4.81
C GLU A 85 14.17 -9.51 -5.28
N TYR A 86 14.61 -8.37 -5.82
CA TYR A 86 13.69 -7.44 -6.45
C TYR A 86 12.99 -8.15 -7.60
N VAL A 87 11.67 -7.91 -7.71
CA VAL A 87 10.86 -8.43 -8.81
C VAL A 87 11.51 -8.05 -10.14
N GLN A 88 11.95 -9.05 -10.89
CA GLN A 88 12.53 -8.84 -12.19
C GLN A 88 11.45 -8.33 -13.17
N PRO A 89 11.81 -7.43 -14.10
CA PRO A 89 10.90 -7.03 -15.17
C PRO A 89 10.39 -8.27 -15.92
N ARG A 90 9.10 -8.28 -16.28
CA ARG A 90 8.50 -9.37 -17.06
C ARG A 90 9.23 -9.54 -18.40
N LEU A 91 9.45 -10.78 -18.81
CA LEU A 91 10.12 -11.10 -20.08
C LEU A 91 9.14 -11.29 -21.25
N GLY A 92 7.83 -11.29 -20.98
CA GLY A 92 6.78 -11.57 -21.97
C GLY A 92 5.48 -10.81 -21.67
N PRO A 93 4.42 -11.03 -22.49
CA PRO A 93 3.14 -10.36 -22.31
C PRO A 93 2.53 -10.69 -20.95
N PHE A 94 1.69 -9.79 -20.44
CA PHE A 94 0.93 -10.06 -19.23
C PHE A 94 0.00 -11.26 -19.42
N VAL A 95 -0.07 -12.11 -18.40
CA VAL A 95 -1.03 -13.19 -18.30
C VAL A 95 -1.85 -12.97 -17.03
N PRO A 96 -3.15 -12.65 -17.14
CA PRO A 96 -4.03 -12.49 -15.99
C PRO A 96 -4.07 -13.78 -15.14
N GLN A 97 -4.05 -13.61 -13.82
CA GLN A 97 -4.12 -14.71 -12.86
C GLN A 97 -5.46 -14.74 -12.12
N GLY A 98 -6.08 -13.58 -11.93
CA GLY A 98 -7.37 -13.42 -11.25
C GLY A 98 -8.56 -13.50 -12.20
N PHE A 99 -8.35 -13.19 -13.47
CA PHE A 99 -9.40 -13.13 -14.50
C PHE A 99 -9.12 -14.03 -15.70
N THR A 100 -10.17 -14.39 -16.43
CA THR A 100 -10.03 -14.91 -17.81
C THR A 100 -9.56 -13.79 -18.76
N PRO A 101 -8.95 -14.11 -19.93
CA PRO A 101 -8.55 -13.09 -20.91
C PRO A 101 -9.70 -12.17 -21.35
N GLU A 102 -10.91 -12.72 -21.46
CA GLU A 102 -12.12 -11.98 -21.82
C GLU A 102 -12.56 -11.03 -20.71
N GLU A 103 -12.57 -11.49 -19.46
CA GLU A 103 -12.88 -10.65 -18.29
C GLU A 103 -11.83 -9.56 -18.09
N PHE A 104 -10.55 -9.88 -18.31
CA PHE A 104 -9.47 -8.91 -18.22
C PHE A 104 -9.64 -7.78 -19.25
N SER A 105 -10.10 -8.10 -20.46
CA SER A 105 -10.44 -7.10 -21.48
C SER A 105 -11.59 -6.20 -21.04
N VAL A 106 -12.58 -6.74 -20.31
CA VAL A 106 -13.66 -5.96 -19.69
C VAL A 106 -13.11 -5.05 -18.60
N ILE A 107 -12.26 -5.56 -17.69
CA ILE A 107 -11.63 -4.75 -16.63
C ILE A 107 -10.86 -3.58 -17.23
N ARG A 108 -10.00 -3.84 -18.22
CA ARG A 108 -9.23 -2.81 -18.90
C ARG A 108 -10.15 -1.72 -19.45
N ARG A 109 -11.24 -2.11 -20.11
CA ARG A 109 -12.21 -1.14 -20.65
C ARG A 109 -12.94 -0.36 -19.55
N LEU A 110 -13.28 -1.00 -18.43
CA LEU A 110 -13.90 -0.33 -17.29
C LEU A 110 -12.95 0.70 -16.65
N VAL A 111 -11.66 0.36 -16.52
CA VAL A 111 -10.62 1.28 -16.03
C VAL A 111 -10.49 2.49 -16.95
N GLU A 112 -10.49 2.28 -18.27
CA GLU A 112 -10.48 3.38 -19.26
C GLU A 112 -11.67 4.33 -19.07
N ILE A 113 -12.87 3.79 -18.83
CA ILE A 113 -14.08 4.60 -18.60
C ILE A 113 -14.01 5.33 -17.25
N ILE A 114 -13.51 4.68 -16.19
CA ILE A 114 -13.42 5.25 -14.84
C ILE A 114 -12.40 6.39 -14.77
N LEU A 115 -11.23 6.22 -15.40
CA LEU A 115 -10.18 7.25 -15.41
C LEU A 115 -10.44 8.37 -16.41
N GLY A 116 -11.22 8.10 -17.46
CA GLY A 116 -11.33 8.98 -18.61
C GLY A 116 -10.41 8.56 -19.75
N GLU A 117 -10.90 8.74 -20.98
CA GLU A 117 -10.20 8.35 -22.21
C GLU A 117 -9.11 9.35 -22.66
N ASP A 118 -8.90 10.44 -21.93
CA ASP A 118 -7.97 11.53 -22.23
C ASP A 118 -6.53 11.25 -21.75
N LEU A 119 -6.33 10.28 -20.85
CA LEU A 119 -4.99 9.87 -20.38
C LEU A 119 -4.18 9.03 -21.39
N LYS A 120 -4.72 8.83 -22.62
CA LYS A 120 -4.08 8.13 -23.75
C LYS A 120 -2.67 8.62 -24.10
N SER A 121 -2.27 9.82 -23.66
CA SER A 121 -0.95 10.42 -23.97
C SER A 121 0.14 10.20 -22.90
N SER A 122 -0.11 9.50 -21.79
CA SER A 122 0.88 9.37 -20.71
C SER A 122 1.87 8.20 -20.86
N ALA A 123 1.99 7.65 -22.07
CA ALA A 123 2.83 6.49 -22.38
C ALA A 123 4.32 6.76 -22.03
N ALA A 124 4.80 6.15 -20.95
CA ALA A 124 6.21 5.94 -20.69
C ALA A 124 6.60 4.52 -21.13
N GLY A 125 6.32 4.14 -22.37
CA GLY A 125 6.74 2.85 -22.92
C GLY A 125 8.19 2.91 -23.43
N SER A 126 9.17 2.40 -22.66
CA SER A 126 10.52 2.13 -23.19
C SER A 126 11.29 1.03 -22.44
N ALA A 127 10.70 0.37 -21.43
CA ALA A 127 11.35 -0.73 -20.72
C ALA A 127 10.71 -2.07 -21.10
N LEU A 128 11.55 -3.08 -21.34
CA LEU A 128 11.11 -4.45 -21.63
C LEU A 128 10.24 -4.98 -20.47
N GLY A 129 9.01 -5.40 -20.76
CA GLY A 129 8.07 -5.93 -19.78
C GLY A 129 7.26 -4.92 -18.98
N ALA A 130 7.37 -3.63 -19.28
CA ALA A 130 6.50 -2.60 -18.71
C ALA A 130 5.11 -2.62 -19.37
N PRO A 131 4.04 -2.25 -18.65
CA PRO A 131 2.70 -2.13 -19.23
C PRO A 131 2.68 -1.08 -20.35
N ASP A 132 1.91 -1.37 -21.40
CA ASP A 132 1.83 -0.55 -22.61
C ASP A 132 1.15 0.80 -22.35
N SER A 133 0.27 0.86 -21.34
CA SER A 133 -0.44 2.07 -20.92
C SER A 133 -0.72 2.08 -19.42
N ILE A 134 -1.07 3.25 -18.87
CA ILE A 134 -1.54 3.37 -17.48
C ILE A 134 -2.78 2.51 -17.21
N TYR A 135 -3.64 2.34 -18.22
CA TYR A 135 -4.82 1.49 -18.12
C TYR A 135 -4.45 0.01 -17.95
N ASP A 136 -3.38 -0.44 -18.63
CA ASP A 136 -2.85 -1.80 -18.47
C ASP A 136 -2.25 -1.98 -17.08
N GLU A 137 -1.42 -1.03 -16.63
CA GLU A 137 -0.81 -1.08 -15.29
C GLU A 137 -1.88 -1.22 -14.18
N ILE A 138 -2.97 -0.48 -14.31
CA ILE A 138 -4.07 -0.52 -13.33
C ILE A 138 -4.92 -1.78 -13.49
N ALA A 139 -5.19 -2.25 -14.71
CA ALA A 139 -5.90 -3.51 -14.92
C ALA A 139 -5.10 -4.70 -14.34
N GLU A 140 -3.78 -4.71 -14.54
CA GLU A 140 -2.85 -5.67 -13.95
C GLU A 140 -2.83 -5.59 -12.42
N TRP A 141 -2.86 -4.38 -11.85
CA TRP A 141 -3.02 -4.18 -10.40
C TRP A 141 -4.32 -4.81 -9.88
N ILE A 142 -5.45 -4.56 -10.55
CA ILE A 142 -6.74 -5.14 -10.15
C ILE A 142 -6.69 -6.67 -10.25
N ASP A 143 -6.10 -7.22 -11.31
CA ASP A 143 -5.90 -8.67 -11.46
C ASP A 143 -5.08 -9.25 -10.29
N LEU A 144 -3.97 -8.59 -9.91
CA LEU A 144 -3.16 -8.99 -8.76
C LEU A 144 -3.98 -8.96 -7.45
N VAL A 145 -4.76 -7.90 -7.22
CA VAL A 145 -5.63 -7.79 -6.03
C VAL A 145 -6.63 -8.94 -5.99
N VAL A 146 -7.29 -9.24 -7.11
CA VAL A 146 -8.27 -10.33 -7.18
C VAL A 146 -7.60 -11.71 -7.01
N ALA A 147 -6.47 -11.94 -7.69
CA ALA A 147 -5.74 -13.21 -7.63
C ALA A 147 -5.20 -13.52 -6.23
N SER A 148 -4.69 -12.49 -5.53
CA SER A 148 -4.06 -12.64 -4.22
C SER A 148 -5.04 -12.69 -3.05
N ALA A 149 -6.28 -12.22 -3.24
CA ALA A 149 -7.25 -12.08 -2.16
C ALA A 149 -7.60 -13.39 -1.42
N PRO A 150 -7.84 -14.54 -2.08
CA PRO A 150 -8.15 -15.79 -1.38
C PRO A 150 -7.00 -16.29 -0.47
N GLY A 151 -5.76 -16.16 -0.95
CA GLY A 151 -4.56 -16.52 -0.18
C GLY A 151 -4.39 -15.58 1.02
N THR A 152 -4.53 -14.28 0.79
CA THR A 152 -4.45 -13.25 1.83
C THR A 152 -5.53 -13.46 2.91
N ARG A 153 -6.76 -13.74 2.50
CA ARG A 153 -7.89 -14.01 3.41
C ARG A 153 -7.65 -15.25 4.26
N THR A 154 -7.14 -16.33 3.65
CA THR A 154 -6.78 -17.56 4.38
C THR A 154 -5.73 -17.28 5.43
N LEU A 155 -4.67 -16.55 5.07
CA LEU A 155 -3.59 -16.18 5.99
C LEU A 155 -4.11 -15.29 7.12
N ALA A 156 -4.91 -14.25 6.81
CA ALA A 156 -5.49 -13.36 7.79
C ALA A 156 -6.36 -14.10 8.83
N ARG A 157 -7.19 -15.05 8.37
CA ARG A 157 -8.03 -15.88 9.25
C ARG A 157 -7.23 -16.88 10.09
N SER A 158 -6.02 -17.24 9.65
CA SER A 158 -5.15 -18.19 10.34
C SER A 158 -4.23 -17.56 11.39
N LEU A 159 -4.25 -16.24 11.54
CA LEU A 159 -3.43 -15.54 12.54
C LEU A 159 -3.77 -16.02 13.96
N LEU A 160 -2.72 -16.28 14.75
CA LEU A 160 -2.89 -16.54 16.18
C LEU A 160 -3.44 -15.28 16.87
N ALA A 161 -4.13 -15.45 18.00
CA ALA A 161 -4.77 -14.34 18.73
C ALA A 161 -3.81 -13.19 19.02
N ASP A 162 -2.58 -13.48 19.47
CA ASP A 162 -1.57 -12.47 19.77
C ASP A 162 -1.07 -11.76 18.50
N GLN A 163 -0.97 -12.47 17.38
CA GLN A 163 -0.57 -11.89 16.09
C GLN A 163 -1.66 -10.97 15.54
N ARG A 164 -2.93 -11.38 15.66
CA ARG A 164 -4.07 -10.55 15.30
C ARG A 164 -4.11 -9.30 16.18
N ALA A 165 -3.92 -9.42 17.49
CA ALA A 165 -3.88 -8.30 18.42
C ALA A 165 -2.76 -7.30 18.07
N LEU A 166 -1.56 -7.79 17.74
CA LEU A 166 -0.47 -6.96 17.22
C LEU A 166 -0.86 -6.25 15.92
N ALA A 167 -1.47 -6.93 14.96
CA ALA A 167 -1.92 -6.31 13.71
C ALA A 167 -2.92 -5.17 13.98
N VAL A 168 -3.93 -5.41 14.83
CA VAL A 168 -4.90 -4.38 15.26
C VAL A 168 -4.19 -3.18 15.90
N ALA A 169 -3.20 -3.42 16.77
CA ALA A 169 -2.43 -2.35 17.40
C ALA A 169 -1.58 -1.53 16.40
N VAL A 170 -1.02 -2.18 15.37
CA VAL A 170 -0.24 -1.53 14.30
C VAL A 170 -1.13 -0.64 13.45
N PHE A 171 -2.29 -1.14 13.05
CA PHE A 171 -3.26 -0.40 12.25
C PHE A 171 -4.06 0.62 13.07
N GLY A 172 -4.09 0.49 14.40
CA GLY A 172 -4.82 1.36 15.31
C GLY A 172 -6.33 1.09 15.39
N SER A 173 -6.84 0.08 14.67
CA SER A 173 -8.22 -0.36 14.72
C SER A 173 -8.37 -1.78 14.17
N GLU A 174 -9.52 -2.42 14.46
CA GLU A 174 -9.81 -3.76 13.94
C GLU A 174 -10.25 -3.75 12.46
N GLU A 175 -10.71 -2.62 11.95
CA GLU A 175 -11.33 -2.51 10.62
C GLU A 175 -10.43 -3.04 9.48
N PRO A 176 -9.13 -2.66 9.37
CA PRO A 176 -8.27 -3.18 8.30
C PRO A 176 -8.01 -4.68 8.40
N VAL A 177 -7.90 -5.21 9.63
CA VAL A 177 -7.70 -6.65 9.86
C VAL A 177 -8.96 -7.41 9.47
N ARG A 178 -10.14 -6.93 9.91
CA ARG A 178 -11.44 -7.50 9.56
C ARG A 178 -11.71 -7.44 8.07
N TYR A 179 -11.31 -6.35 7.42
CA TYR A 179 -11.39 -6.23 5.97
C TYR A 179 -10.61 -7.36 5.28
N LEU A 180 -9.35 -7.62 5.65
CA LEU A 180 -8.58 -8.73 5.06
C LEU A 180 -9.21 -10.11 5.34
N GLU A 181 -9.85 -10.29 6.49
CA GLU A 181 -10.54 -11.54 6.86
C GLU A 181 -11.84 -11.76 6.05
N THR A 182 -12.45 -10.70 5.51
CA THR A 182 -13.80 -10.75 4.92
C THR A 182 -13.87 -10.31 3.47
N PHE A 183 -12.83 -9.68 2.94
CA PHE A 183 -12.83 -9.11 1.60
C PHE A 183 -12.79 -10.20 0.51
N GLU A 184 -13.82 -10.20 -0.35
CA GLU A 184 -14.02 -11.17 -1.44
C GLU A 184 -14.12 -10.50 -2.83
N PRO A 185 -13.06 -9.84 -3.31
CA PRO A 185 -13.09 -9.14 -4.60
C PRO A 185 -13.36 -10.07 -5.77
N GLU A 186 -12.94 -11.33 -5.71
CA GLU A 186 -13.22 -12.33 -6.74
C GLU A 186 -14.73 -12.59 -6.88
N ARG A 187 -15.47 -12.56 -5.77
CA ARG A 187 -16.92 -12.71 -5.77
C ARG A 187 -17.60 -11.45 -6.27
N VAL A 188 -17.14 -10.28 -5.83
CA VAL A 188 -17.64 -8.98 -6.29
C VAL A 188 -17.49 -8.86 -7.81
N CYS A 189 -16.34 -9.24 -8.36
CA CYS A 189 -16.09 -9.21 -9.80
C CYS A 189 -17.00 -10.16 -10.55
N ARG A 190 -17.08 -11.42 -10.15
CA ARG A 190 -17.93 -12.43 -10.81
C ARG A 190 -19.40 -12.02 -10.84
N GLU A 191 -19.96 -11.64 -9.69
CA GLU A 191 -21.36 -11.22 -9.60
C GLU A 191 -21.61 -9.91 -10.38
N GLY A 192 -20.64 -9.00 -10.36
CA GLY A 192 -20.68 -7.75 -11.12
C GLY A 192 -20.66 -7.96 -12.63
N PHE A 193 -19.83 -8.88 -13.14
CA PHE A 193 -19.78 -9.20 -14.55
C PHE A 193 -21.04 -9.89 -15.05
N THR A 194 -21.65 -10.77 -14.24
CA THR A 194 -22.96 -11.33 -14.55
C THR A 194 -23.99 -10.21 -14.74
N TRP A 195 -24.04 -9.28 -13.79
CA TRP A 195 -24.95 -8.12 -13.88
C TRP A 195 -24.65 -7.26 -15.12
N LEU A 196 -23.38 -6.95 -15.38
CA LEU A 196 -22.99 -6.12 -16.53
C LEU A 196 -23.35 -6.80 -17.86
N SER A 197 -23.17 -8.12 -17.95
CA SER A 197 -23.53 -8.91 -19.11
C SER A 197 -25.04 -8.93 -19.33
N GLU A 198 -25.83 -9.16 -18.28
CA GLU A 198 -27.30 -9.15 -18.33
C GLU A 198 -27.83 -7.77 -18.72
N GLU A 199 -27.28 -6.71 -18.13
CA GLU A 199 -27.73 -5.35 -18.38
C GLU A 199 -27.36 -4.87 -19.79
N SER A 200 -26.16 -5.20 -20.27
CA SER A 200 -25.74 -4.95 -21.65
C SER A 200 -26.65 -5.70 -22.64
N GLN A 201 -26.95 -6.97 -22.36
CA GLN A 201 -27.86 -7.75 -23.20
C GLN A 201 -29.28 -7.17 -23.20
N ARG A 202 -29.77 -6.73 -22.04
CA ARG A 202 -31.12 -6.16 -21.88
C ARG A 202 -31.28 -4.84 -22.63
N ARG A 203 -30.28 -3.95 -22.57
CA ARG A 203 -30.36 -2.63 -23.20
C ARG A 203 -29.97 -2.61 -24.68
N PHE A 204 -28.97 -3.41 -25.06
CA PHE A 204 -28.34 -3.31 -26.38
C PHE A 204 -28.34 -4.62 -27.19
N ALA A 205 -28.81 -5.73 -26.61
CA ALA A 205 -28.76 -7.07 -27.22
C ALA A 205 -27.35 -7.50 -27.66
N LYS A 206 -26.32 -7.02 -26.94
CA LYS A 206 -24.90 -7.21 -27.23
C LYS A 206 -24.12 -7.46 -25.95
N ARG A 207 -22.93 -8.06 -26.09
CA ARG A 207 -21.93 -8.11 -25.00
C ARG A 207 -21.40 -6.69 -24.75
N PHE A 208 -20.97 -6.42 -23.53
CA PHE A 208 -20.48 -5.09 -23.13
C PHE A 208 -19.41 -4.52 -24.07
N LEU A 209 -18.42 -5.34 -24.45
CA LEU A 209 -17.34 -4.91 -25.35
C LEU A 209 -17.80 -4.65 -26.80
N ASP A 210 -18.96 -5.20 -27.20
CA ASP A 210 -19.54 -5.01 -28.54
C ASP A 210 -20.51 -3.82 -28.60
N VAL A 211 -20.84 -3.21 -27.46
CA VAL A 211 -21.60 -1.96 -27.36
C VAL A 211 -20.69 -0.79 -27.77
N ASP A 212 -21.23 0.21 -28.44
CA ASP A 212 -20.46 1.42 -28.77
C ASP A 212 -20.07 2.20 -27.51
N ALA A 213 -19.11 3.12 -27.64
CA ALA A 213 -18.56 3.86 -26.50
C ALA A 213 -19.61 4.65 -25.70
N SER A 214 -20.65 5.17 -26.37
CA SER A 214 -21.73 5.90 -25.69
C SER A 214 -22.59 4.95 -24.86
N GLY A 215 -22.97 3.80 -25.43
CA GLY A 215 -23.73 2.79 -24.68
C GLY A 215 -22.95 2.17 -23.53
N GLN A 216 -21.64 1.94 -23.69
CA GLN A 216 -20.77 1.50 -22.58
C GLN A 216 -20.76 2.52 -21.45
N SER A 217 -20.58 3.80 -21.78
CA SER A 217 -20.59 4.90 -20.79
C SER A 217 -21.93 4.99 -20.07
N GLU A 218 -23.05 4.82 -20.78
CA GLU A 218 -24.39 4.82 -20.19
C GLU A 218 -24.58 3.67 -19.17
N LEU A 219 -24.12 2.46 -19.50
CA LEU A 219 -24.16 1.32 -18.58
C LEU A 219 -23.39 1.60 -17.29
N ILE A 220 -22.17 2.16 -17.41
CA ILE A 220 -21.34 2.46 -16.24
C ILE A 220 -21.93 3.63 -15.45
N GLN A 221 -22.45 4.66 -16.12
CA GLN A 221 -23.09 5.79 -15.45
C GLN A 221 -24.27 5.34 -14.57
N ALA A 222 -25.04 4.34 -15.01
CA ALA A 222 -26.17 3.80 -14.26
C ALA A 222 -25.78 3.16 -12.92
N ILE A 223 -24.55 2.64 -12.79
CA ILE A 223 -24.02 2.05 -11.55
C ILE A 223 -23.01 2.92 -10.83
N SER A 224 -22.59 4.01 -11.46
CA SER A 224 -21.62 4.95 -10.92
C SER A 224 -22.16 5.76 -9.75
N ASP A 225 -21.30 6.60 -9.15
CA ASP A 225 -21.75 7.60 -8.19
C ASP A 225 -22.65 8.67 -8.83
N ALA A 226 -22.60 8.87 -10.15
CA ALA A 226 -23.45 9.86 -10.82
C ALA A 226 -24.93 9.42 -10.93
N ARG A 227 -25.27 8.19 -10.51
CA ARG A 227 -26.65 7.69 -10.57
C ARG A 227 -27.58 8.48 -9.65
N PRO A 228 -28.87 8.68 -10.03
CA PRO A 228 -29.82 9.47 -9.24
C PRO A 228 -30.15 8.86 -7.87
N ASP A 229 -30.29 7.54 -7.81
CA ASP A 229 -30.58 6.82 -6.57
C ASP A 229 -29.35 6.03 -6.09
N ARG A 230 -28.76 6.49 -4.99
CA ARG A 230 -27.62 5.85 -4.33
C ARG A 230 -28.02 4.97 -3.15
N SER A 231 -29.30 4.97 -2.78
CA SER A 231 -29.80 4.17 -1.65
C SER A 231 -29.86 2.68 -2.00
N GLU A 232 -30.09 2.36 -3.28
CA GLU A 232 -30.05 1.00 -3.78
C GLU A 232 -28.60 0.56 -4.04
N THR A 233 -28.24 -0.59 -3.47
CA THR A 233 -26.96 -1.26 -3.69
C THR A 233 -27.22 -2.65 -4.27
N HIS A 234 -26.66 -2.91 -5.44
CA HIS A 234 -26.73 -4.22 -6.10
C HIS A 234 -25.34 -4.66 -6.57
N THR A 235 -25.25 -5.83 -7.22
CA THR A 235 -23.99 -6.42 -7.68
C THR A 235 -23.18 -5.49 -8.59
N GLY A 236 -23.83 -4.85 -9.56
CA GLY A 236 -23.23 -3.82 -10.42
C GLY A 236 -22.66 -2.62 -9.68
N THR A 237 -23.37 -2.03 -8.71
CA THR A 237 -22.83 -0.89 -7.94
C THR A 237 -21.66 -1.30 -7.06
N ARG A 238 -21.69 -2.51 -6.46
CA ARG A 238 -20.55 -3.06 -5.71
C ARG A 238 -19.33 -3.27 -6.59
N LEU A 239 -19.51 -3.75 -7.83
CA LEU A 239 -18.44 -3.86 -8.81
C LEU A 239 -17.83 -2.48 -9.09
N PHE A 240 -18.67 -1.48 -9.37
CA PHE A 240 -18.20 -0.13 -9.64
C PHE A 240 -17.41 0.45 -8.46
N ASP A 241 -17.91 0.31 -7.23
CA ASP A 241 -17.22 0.83 -6.05
C ASP A 241 -15.86 0.15 -5.82
N PHE A 242 -15.79 -1.17 -6.03
CA PHE A 242 -14.53 -1.90 -5.99
C PHE A 242 -13.55 -1.40 -7.06
N LEU A 243 -13.98 -1.34 -8.31
CA LEU A 243 -13.12 -0.91 -9.42
C LEU A 243 -12.67 0.54 -9.27
N LYS A 244 -13.55 1.45 -8.83
CA LYS A 244 -13.20 2.83 -8.53
C LYS A 244 -12.12 2.91 -7.45
N ALA A 245 -12.29 2.17 -6.36
CA ALA A 245 -11.32 2.16 -5.27
C ALA A 245 -9.95 1.61 -5.69
N GLU A 246 -9.93 0.51 -6.46
CA GLU A 246 -8.68 -0.06 -6.96
C GLU A 246 -8.05 0.75 -8.10
N THR A 247 -8.85 1.41 -8.92
CA THR A 247 -8.35 2.33 -9.96
C THR A 247 -7.61 3.50 -9.33
N ILE A 248 -8.17 4.09 -8.27
CA ILE A 248 -7.52 5.16 -7.51
C ILE A 248 -6.23 4.65 -6.85
N ARG A 249 -6.27 3.48 -6.20
CA ARG A 249 -5.07 2.88 -5.59
C ARG A 249 -3.99 2.58 -6.62
N GLY A 250 -4.33 1.92 -7.71
CA GLY A 250 -3.41 1.60 -8.80
C GLY A 250 -2.82 2.86 -9.43
N PHE A 251 -3.64 3.88 -9.68
CA PHE A 251 -3.17 5.15 -10.24
C PHE A 251 -2.15 5.83 -9.33
N TYR A 252 -2.48 6.05 -8.05
CA TYR A 252 -1.59 6.77 -7.12
C TYR A 252 -0.40 5.95 -6.61
N THR A 253 -0.33 4.67 -6.93
CA THR A 253 0.85 3.82 -6.71
C THR A 253 1.68 3.62 -7.99
N SER A 254 1.12 3.94 -9.16
CA SER A 254 1.84 3.92 -10.43
C SER A 254 2.92 4.99 -10.50
N ARG A 255 3.86 4.83 -11.43
CA ARG A 255 4.89 5.84 -11.70
C ARG A 255 4.29 7.20 -12.07
N ILE A 256 3.17 7.21 -12.80
CA ILE A 256 2.52 8.44 -13.26
C ILE A 256 1.85 9.15 -12.08
N GLY A 257 1.06 8.44 -11.27
CA GLY A 257 0.41 9.03 -10.10
C GLY A 257 1.41 9.50 -9.04
N LEU A 258 2.51 8.77 -8.81
CA LEU A 258 3.57 9.24 -7.92
C LEU A 258 4.25 10.53 -8.40
N LYS A 259 4.41 10.70 -9.72
CA LYS A 259 4.89 11.96 -10.29
C LYS A 259 3.87 13.09 -10.09
N GLU A 260 2.59 12.81 -10.27
CA GLU A 260 1.52 13.77 -10.05
C GLU A 260 1.44 14.25 -8.60
N LEU A 261 1.69 13.36 -7.65
CA LEU A 261 1.75 13.69 -6.22
C LEU A 261 3.01 14.48 -5.81
N ASP A 262 3.93 14.77 -6.75
CA ASP A 262 5.28 15.28 -6.44
C ASP A 262 5.94 14.43 -5.33
N HIS A 263 5.85 13.10 -5.46
CA HIS A 263 6.29 12.18 -4.41
C HIS A 263 7.80 12.29 -4.17
N LYS A 264 8.17 12.64 -2.93
CA LYS A 264 9.57 12.79 -2.47
C LYS A 264 10.04 11.67 -1.54
N GLY A 265 9.20 10.68 -1.27
CA GLY A 265 9.60 9.51 -0.47
C GLY A 265 10.71 8.76 -1.19
N ASN A 266 11.75 8.38 -0.46
CA ASN A 266 13.03 7.85 -0.96
C ASN A 266 14.04 8.89 -1.49
N SER A 267 13.75 10.20 -1.36
CA SER A 267 14.82 11.20 -1.50
C SER A 267 15.80 11.06 -0.33
N PHE A 268 17.08 10.91 -0.64
CA PHE A 268 18.12 10.90 0.38
C PHE A 268 18.35 12.32 0.91
N TYR A 269 18.23 12.50 2.22
CA TYR A 269 18.57 13.74 2.89
C TYR A 269 19.84 13.52 3.74
N GLY A 270 20.91 14.26 3.44
CA GLY A 270 22.16 14.20 4.23
C GLY A 270 22.03 14.75 5.65
N GLN A 271 21.01 15.58 5.90
CA GLN A 271 20.59 16.07 7.22
C GLN A 271 19.06 16.09 7.26
N SER A 272 18.46 15.78 8.42
CA SER A 272 17.01 15.85 8.58
C SER A 272 16.53 17.28 8.29
N PRO A 273 15.55 17.49 7.39
CA PRO A 273 15.06 18.82 7.05
C PRO A 273 14.44 19.59 8.22
N GLY A 274 14.13 18.90 9.34
CA GLY A 274 13.66 19.52 10.57
C GLY A 274 14.74 20.03 11.54
N CYS A 275 16.01 19.62 11.39
CA CYS A 275 17.07 20.06 12.31
C CYS A 275 17.63 21.41 11.84
N GLY A 276 17.23 22.50 12.51
CA GLY A 276 17.74 23.87 12.26
C GLY A 276 16.67 24.96 12.24
N LEU A 277 15.38 24.62 12.27
CA LEU A 277 14.32 25.61 12.40
C LEU A 277 14.29 26.17 13.83
N PRO A 278 14.30 27.51 14.01
CA PRO A 278 14.13 28.11 15.33
C PRO A 278 12.77 27.72 15.89
N VAL A 279 12.73 27.42 17.20
CA VAL A 279 11.57 26.89 17.94
C VAL A 279 10.28 27.70 17.76
N GLY A 280 10.39 28.98 17.36
CA GLY A 280 9.25 29.87 17.09
C GLY A 280 8.52 29.66 15.76
N ASP A 281 9.15 29.06 14.75
CA ASP A 281 8.58 28.95 13.40
C ASP A 281 7.75 27.67 13.19
N ILE A 282 7.77 26.76 14.18
CA ILE A 282 7.03 25.48 14.14
C ILE A 282 5.50 25.72 14.22
N VAL A 283 5.05 26.88 14.70
CA VAL A 283 3.62 27.20 14.89
C VAL A 283 2.98 27.84 13.65
N GLY A 284 3.76 28.21 12.62
CA GLY A 284 3.27 29.03 11.50
C GLY A 284 3.34 28.43 10.10
N GLN A 285 4.08 27.33 9.88
CA GLN A 285 4.08 26.69 8.56
C GLN A 285 2.87 25.78 8.40
N GLU A 286 2.00 26.20 7.48
CA GLU A 286 0.84 25.48 7.00
C GLU A 286 1.18 24.00 6.77
N LYS A 287 0.34 23.14 7.36
CA LYS A 287 0.37 21.68 7.34
C LYS A 287 0.55 21.16 5.92
N SER A 288 1.78 21.03 5.48
CA SER A 288 2.13 20.25 4.30
C SER A 288 3.25 19.30 4.69
N VAL A 289 2.99 18.02 4.44
CA VAL A 289 3.99 16.95 4.31
C VAL A 289 4.51 16.37 5.65
N TRP A 290 3.77 15.37 6.15
CA TRP A 290 4.24 14.20 6.91
C TRP A 290 5.27 14.47 8.02
N GLY A 291 4.78 14.84 9.20
CA GLY A 291 5.60 15.08 10.40
C GLY A 291 6.40 13.86 10.84
N TRP A 292 7.69 13.86 10.52
CA TRP A 292 8.71 13.12 11.24
C TRP A 292 9.22 14.00 12.39
N SER A 293 8.75 13.76 13.61
CA SER A 293 9.37 14.31 14.82
C SER A 293 10.47 13.36 15.28
N GLY A 294 11.59 13.32 14.55
CA GLY A 294 12.82 12.72 15.07
C GLY A 294 13.51 13.74 15.97
N SER A 295 13.85 13.37 17.20
CA SER A 295 14.74 14.17 18.04
C SER A 295 16.09 14.30 17.34
N CYS A 296 16.51 15.54 17.07
CA CYS A 296 17.91 15.88 17.25
C CYS A 296 18.20 15.76 18.78
#